data_AF-A0A9D5XBV5-F1
#
_entry.id   AF-A0A9D5XBV5-F1
#
_cell.length_a   1.000
_cell.length_b   1.000
_cell.length_c   1.000
_cell.angle_alpha   90.00
_cell.angle_beta   90.00
_cell.angle_gamma   90.00
#
_symmetry.space_group_name_H-M   'P 1'
#
loop_
_entity.id
_entity.type
_entity.pdbx_description
1 polymer ?
#
loop_
_entity_poly.entity_id
_entity_poly.type
_entity_poly.pdbx_seq_one_letter_code
_entity_poly.pdbx_strand_id
1 'polypeptide(L)' 'LIKGAQFFSTHDDVAQAANVVSVAIAAGMTIDNLAAVDLLFQPNFTNPVNYIGSVAMAACAKAK' A
#
# COMPACT_ATOMS: atom_id res chain seq x y z
N LEU A 1 -7.78 1.61 11.51
CA LEU A 1 -6.79 2.68 11.22
C LEU A 1 -5.44 2.05 10.94
N ILE A 2 -4.74 2.52 9.92
CA ILE A 2 -3.37 2.10 9.63
C ILE A 2 -2.45 2.53 10.79
N LYS A 3 -1.52 1.66 11.19
CA LYS A 3 -0.59 1.89 12.31
C LYS A 3 0.89 1.92 11.90
N GLY A 4 1.20 1.47 10.69
CA GLY A 4 2.55 1.37 10.17
C GLY A 4 2.61 0.38 9.02
N ALA A 5 3.72 0.38 8.28
CA ALA A 5 4.08 -0.63 7.29
C ALA A 5 5.60 -0.68 7.12
N GLN A 6 6.10 -1.77 6.54
CA GLN A 6 7.50 -1.94 6.20
C GLN A 6 7.58 -2.61 4.83
N PHE A 7 8.59 -2.22 4.04
CA PHE A 7 8.82 -2.74 2.70
C PHE A 7 10.29 -3.13 2.58
N PHE A 8 10.56 -4.24 1.89
CA PHE A 8 11.89 -4.70 1.58
C PHE A 8 11.88 -5.31 0.17
N SER A 9 12.84 -4.94 -0.66
CA SER A 9 12.98 -5.45 -2.02
C SER A 9 14.42 -5.37 -2.47
N THR A 10 14.81 -6.25 -3.39
CA THR A 10 16.06 -6.16 -4.16
C THR A 10 15.92 -5.28 -5.39
N HIS A 11 14.69 -4.94 -5.79
CA HIS A 11 14.42 -3.96 -6.85
C HIS A 11 14.67 -2.54 -6.36
N ASP A 12 15.08 -1.68 -7.30
CA ASP A 12 15.38 -0.28 -7.01
C ASP A 12 14.17 0.48 -6.44
N ASP A 13 14.45 1.24 -5.38
CA ASP A 13 13.62 2.24 -4.71
C ASP A 13 12.15 1.87 -4.40
N VAL A 14 11.96 0.91 -3.48
CA VAL A 14 10.68 0.74 -2.76
C VAL A 14 10.53 1.69 -1.56
N ALA A 15 11.51 2.54 -1.28
CA ALA A 15 11.50 3.39 -0.09
C ALA A 15 10.37 4.44 -0.17
N GLN A 16 10.07 4.94 -1.37
CA GLN A 16 8.95 5.86 -1.60
C GLN A 16 7.58 5.28 -1.22
N ALA A 17 7.42 3.94 -1.19
CA ALA A 17 6.19 3.30 -0.72
C ALA A 17 5.86 3.67 0.73
N ALA A 18 6.88 3.87 1.56
CA ALA A 18 6.70 4.27 2.95
C ALA A 18 6.03 5.65 3.07
N ASN A 19 6.25 6.55 2.10
CA ASN A 19 5.62 7.87 2.09
C ASN A 19 4.10 7.78 1.87
N VAL A 20 3.63 6.86 1.03
CA VAL A 20 2.19 6.60 0.85
C VAL A 20 1.55 6.19 2.18
N VAL A 21 2.21 5.29 2.92
CA VAL A 21 1.72 4.84 4.22
C VAL A 21 1.78 5.95 5.26
N SER A 22 2.83 6.78 5.25
CA SER A 22 2.95 7.96 6.12
C SER A 22 1.76 8.91 5.94
N VAL A 23 1.44 9.25 4.68
CA VAL A 23 0.26 10.09 4.35
C VAL A 23 -1.03 9.41 4.78
N ALA A 24 -1.19 8.11 4.52
CA ALA A 24 -2.40 7.38 4.90
C ALA A 24 -2.63 7.33 6.42
N ILE A 25 -1.56 7.22 7.21
CA ILE A 25 -1.61 7.32 8.67
C ILE A 25 -2.02 8.73 9.08
N ALA A 26 -1.40 9.77 8.52
CA ALA A 26 -1.72 11.16 8.83
C ALA A 26 -3.17 11.52 8.48
N ALA A 27 -3.73 10.94 7.41
CA ALA A 27 -5.13 11.10 7.01
C ALA A 27 -6.12 10.21 7.79
N GLY A 28 -5.65 9.38 8.73
CA GLY A 28 -6.52 8.50 9.51
C GLY A 28 -7.20 7.40 8.68
N MET A 29 -6.58 6.94 7.59
CA MET A 29 -7.16 5.94 6.71
C MET A 29 -7.32 4.56 7.39
N THR A 30 -8.36 3.82 6.99
CA THR A 30 -8.52 2.40 7.32
C THR A 30 -7.82 1.50 6.29
N ILE A 31 -7.76 0.20 6.58
CA ILE A 31 -7.26 -0.80 5.62
C ILE A 31 -8.17 -0.89 4.39
N ASP A 32 -9.48 -0.69 4.55
CA ASP A 32 -10.42 -0.65 3.42
C ASP A 32 -10.19 0.57 2.53
N ASN A 33 -9.89 1.74 3.12
CA ASN A 33 -9.56 2.93 2.34
C ASN A 33 -8.26 2.74 1.53
N LEU A 34 -7.24 2.15 2.14
CA LEU A 34 -5.96 1.89 1.45
C LEU A 34 -6.09 0.79 0.39
N ALA A 35 -6.99 -0.18 0.58
CA ALA A 35 -7.27 -1.22 -0.41
C ALA A 35 -7.99 -0.68 -1.65
N ALA A 36 -8.76 0.40 -1.49
CA ALA A 36 -9.52 1.04 -2.56
C ALA A 36 -8.83 2.30 -3.13
N VAL A 37 -7.64 2.66 -2.65
CA VAL A 37 -6.93 3.84 -3.12
C VAL A 37 -6.43 3.63 -4.55
N ASP A 38 -6.61 4.64 -5.39
CA ASP A 38 -6.12 4.60 -6.77
C ASP A 38 -4.59 4.76 -6.78
N LEU A 39 -3.91 3.75 -7.32
CA LEU A 39 -2.45 3.70 -7.43
C LEU A 39 -2.08 3.41 -8.87
N LEU A 40 -1.09 4.15 -9.37
CA LEU A 40 -0.60 4.00 -10.73
C LEU A 40 -0.32 2.53 -11.07
N PHE A 41 -0.87 2.09 -12.21
CA PHE A 41 -0.46 0.88 -12.90
C PHE A 41 0.26 1.23 -14.20
N GLN A 42 1.51 0.78 -14.30
CA GLN A 42 2.19 0.66 -15.59
C GLN A 42 3.24 -0.46 -15.47
N PRO A 43 3.37 -1.36 -16.47
CA PRO A 43 4.20 -2.58 -16.35
C PRO A 43 5.68 -2.41 -15.99
N ASN A 44 6.29 -1.24 -16.21
CA ASN A 44 7.67 -0.95 -15.83
C ASN A 44 7.81 -0.65 -14.32
N PHE A 45 6.73 -0.35 -13.62
CA PHE A 45 6.76 0.07 -12.22
C PHE A 45 5.97 -0.88 -11.31
N THR A 46 4.80 -1.32 -11.74
CA THR A 46 3.84 -2.02 -10.88
C THR A 46 2.99 -3.04 -11.66
N ASN A 47 2.45 -4.01 -10.92
CA ASN A 47 1.39 -4.89 -11.42
C ASN A 47 0.05 -4.15 -11.49
N PRO A 48 -0.95 -4.68 -12.22
CA PRO A 48 -2.31 -4.08 -12.29
C PRO A 48 -2.91 -3.78 -10.92
N VAL A 49 -2.59 -4.63 -9.94
CA VAL A 49 -2.79 -4.33 -8.54
C VAL A 49 -1.44 -3.93 -7.95
N ASN A 50 -1.32 -2.67 -7.53
CA ASN A 50 -0.14 -2.17 -6.83
C ASN A 50 0.10 -2.96 -5.53
N TYR A 51 1.36 -3.21 -5.18
CA TYR A 51 1.73 -4.01 -4.01
C TYR A 51 1.27 -3.40 -2.67
N ILE A 52 1.14 -2.08 -2.57
CA ILE A 52 0.57 -1.42 -1.37
C ILE A 52 -0.91 -1.78 -1.25
N GLY A 53 -1.66 -1.67 -2.34
CA GLY A 53 -3.08 -2.02 -2.41
C GLY A 53 -3.33 -3.52 -2.17
N SER A 54 -2.46 -4.39 -2.70
CA SER A 54 -2.59 -5.84 -2.48
C SER A 54 -2.40 -6.24 -1.01
N VAL A 55 -1.44 -5.63 -0.31
CA VAL A 55 -1.24 -5.84 1.14
C VAL A 55 -2.46 -5.33 1.92
N ALA A 56 -3.03 -4.20 1.54
CA ALA A 56 -4.24 -3.67 2.17
C ALA A 56 -5.45 -4.59 1.97
N MET A 57 -5.64 -5.13 0.75
CA MET A 57 -6.68 -6.14 0.49
C MET A 57 -6.48 -7.41 1.31
N ALA A 58 -5.25 -7.90 1.44
CA ALA A 58 -4.94 -9.04 2.29
C ALA A 58 -5.25 -8.76 3.77
N ALA A 59 -4.97 -7.54 4.25
CA ALA A 59 -5.35 -7.12 5.60
C ALA A 59 -6.87 -7.11 5.78
N CYS A 60 -7.63 -6.62 4.80
CA CYS A 60 -9.10 -6.65 4.83
C CYS A 60 -9.65 -8.08 4.89
N ALA A 61 -9.04 -9.01 4.15
CA ALA A 61 -9.43 -10.41 4.17
C ALA A 61 -9.15 -11.08 5.53
N LYS A 62 -8.04 -10.73 6.19
CA LYS A 62 -7.65 -11.26 7.51
C LYS A 62 -8.41 -10.63 8.69
N ALA A 63 -8.93 -9.42 8.51
CA ALA A 63 -9.70 -8.73 9.54
C ALA A 63 -11.14 -9.25 9.69
N LYS A 64 -11.58 -10.12 8.78
CA LYS A 64 -12.83 -10.89 8.85
C LYS A 64 -12.63 -12.16 9.65
#